data_AF-A0A5N5TPB4-F1
#
_entry.id   AF-A0A5N5TPB4-F1
#
_cell.length_a   1.000
_cell.length_b   1.000
_cell.length_c   1.000
_cell.angle_alpha   90.00
_cell.angle_beta   90.00
_cell.angle_gamma   90.00
#
_symmetry.space_group_name_H-M   'P 1'
#
loop_
_entity.id
_entity.type
_entity.pdbx_description
1 polymer ?
#
loop_
_entity_poly.entity_id
_entity_poly.type
_entity_poly.pdbx_seq_one_letter_code
_entity_poly.pdbx_strand_id
1 'polypeptide(L)'
;MFNRMYFTGDLNCIIDEESQLKIDALLTQRMDYGVKNAVLHCIKSNKIPTFKSLLKCSSALSKLGDASTIMYIQNIVKQNFKYLSEKENNLEHYLCEALFRSGNQDKALQCLAALIENCNNVKRVKETTCFLIRMMPQVSEDHQRQLAELLLEKYPELLREREEVVTNIVNKASSQSDHEILQQLIEVLLKYGSKETLSLTISALLKLYCECLENATKAKELVSYAKEREIYLSAESVEQFLNLLVKNKQNSSLSALMIKYGLK
;
A
#
# COMPACT_ATOMS: atom_id res chain seq x y z
N MET A 1 20.62 14.18 -42.08
CA MET A 1 21.80 13.42 -41.62
C MET A 1 22.25 14.00 -40.29
N PHE A 2 21.86 13.39 -39.17
CA PHE A 2 22.39 13.76 -37.85
C PHE A 2 23.13 12.57 -37.27
N ASN A 3 24.44 12.71 -37.13
CA ASN A 3 25.33 11.76 -36.49
C ASN A 3 24.97 11.65 -35.00
N ARG A 4 24.67 10.43 -34.54
CA ARG A 4 24.71 10.08 -33.12
C ARG A 4 26.18 9.94 -32.72
N MET A 5 26.66 10.87 -31.90
CA MET A 5 27.90 10.69 -31.15
C MET A 5 27.70 9.55 -30.15
N TYR A 6 28.46 8.46 -30.32
CA TYR A 6 28.62 7.44 -29.30
C TYR A 6 29.71 7.90 -28.33
N PHE A 7 29.39 7.91 -27.04
CA PHE A 7 30.36 8.09 -25.97
C PHE A 7 31.31 6.89 -25.94
N THR A 8 32.59 7.14 -26.18
CA THR A 8 33.68 6.17 -25.98
C THR A 8 34.18 6.26 -24.54
N GLY A 9 33.65 5.41 -23.68
CA GLY A 9 34.28 4.97 -22.44
C GLY A 9 34.27 3.45 -22.47
N ASP A 10 35.44 2.82 -22.29
CA ASP A 10 35.72 1.38 -22.42
C ASP A 10 34.52 0.44 -22.23
N LEU A 11 33.93 0.01 -23.35
CA LEU A 11 32.83 -0.96 -23.42
C LEU A 11 33.24 -2.11 -24.35
N ASN A 12 34.24 -2.88 -23.94
CA ASN A 12 34.67 -4.11 -24.63
C ASN A 12 33.72 -5.29 -24.38
N CYS A 13 32.41 -5.06 -24.36
CA CYS A 13 31.39 -6.10 -24.30
C CYS A 13 30.17 -5.69 -25.15
N ILE A 14 30.38 -5.44 -26.45
CA ILE A 14 29.27 -5.33 -27.39
C ILE A 14 28.73 -6.75 -27.56
N ILE A 15 27.60 -7.04 -26.91
CA ILE A 15 26.82 -8.25 -27.18
C ILE A 15 26.33 -8.13 -28.62
N ASP A 16 26.59 -9.14 -29.45
CA ASP A 16 26.02 -9.19 -30.79
C ASP A 16 24.48 -9.19 -30.68
N GLU A 17 23.83 -8.51 -31.62
CA GLU A 17 22.38 -8.27 -31.59
C GLU A 17 21.58 -9.58 -31.48
N GLU A 18 22.09 -10.67 -32.05
CA GLU A 18 21.47 -12.00 -31.99
C GLU A 18 21.51 -12.61 -30.58
N SER A 19 22.66 -12.55 -29.90
CA SER A 19 22.78 -12.94 -28.48
C SER A 19 21.86 -12.13 -27.59
N GLN A 20 21.74 -10.82 -27.85
CA GLN A 20 20.85 -9.94 -27.09
C GLN A 20 19.37 -10.32 -27.29
N LEU A 21 18.97 -10.59 -28.54
CA LEU A 21 17.62 -11.06 -28.87
C LEU A 21 17.28 -12.41 -28.23
N LYS A 22 18.24 -13.35 -28.18
CA LYS A 22 18.05 -14.65 -27.50
C LYS A 22 17.86 -14.50 -26.00
N ILE A 23 18.64 -13.62 -25.36
CA ILE A 23 18.48 -13.30 -23.93
C ILE A 23 17.10 -12.68 -23.68
N ASP A 24 16.71 -11.69 -24.49
CA ASP A 24 15.42 -11.02 -24.35
C ASP A 24 14.24 -11.97 -24.59
N ALA A 25 14.36 -12.90 -25.54
CA ALA A 25 13.36 -13.93 -25.78
C ALA A 25 13.24 -14.93 -24.61
N LEU A 26 14.36 -15.39 -24.05
CA LEU A 26 14.39 -16.29 -22.90
C LEU A 26 13.79 -15.65 -21.65
N LEU A 27 14.11 -14.37 -21.41
CA LEU A 27 13.55 -13.58 -20.31
C LEU A 27 12.04 -13.33 -20.48
N THR A 28 11.54 -13.35 -21.71
CA THR A 28 10.12 -13.12 -22.01
C THR A 28 9.29 -14.43 -21.95
N GLN A 29 9.88 -15.61 -22.22
CA GLN A 29 9.14 -16.87 -22.33
C GLN A 29 9.03 -17.72 -21.04
N ARG A 30 9.87 -17.53 -20.01
CA ARG A 30 9.89 -18.41 -18.81
C ARG A 30 9.95 -17.61 -17.51
N MET A 31 8.80 -17.15 -17.01
CA MET A 31 8.77 -16.18 -15.91
C MET A 31 9.19 -16.68 -14.53
N ASP A 32 9.18 -17.99 -14.22
CA ASP A 32 9.30 -18.39 -12.81
C ASP A 32 10.67 -18.94 -12.37
N TYR A 33 11.45 -19.54 -13.28
CA TYR A 33 12.80 -20.09 -12.96
C TYR A 33 13.87 -19.76 -14.01
N GLY A 34 13.45 -19.42 -15.23
CA GLY A 34 14.36 -19.09 -16.33
C GLY A 34 15.04 -17.75 -16.16
N VAL A 35 14.31 -16.75 -15.64
CA VAL A 35 14.78 -15.36 -15.52
C VAL A 35 16.02 -15.24 -14.65
N LYS A 36 15.99 -15.79 -13.43
CA LYS A 36 17.12 -15.76 -12.50
C LYS A 36 18.37 -16.41 -13.09
N ASN A 37 18.21 -17.61 -13.63
CA ASN A 37 19.32 -18.35 -14.24
C ASN A 37 19.87 -17.65 -15.50
N ALA A 38 19.00 -17.03 -16.30
CA ALA A 38 19.42 -16.26 -17.47
C ALA A 38 20.23 -15.02 -17.08
N VAL A 39 19.78 -14.24 -16.08
CA VAL A 39 20.55 -13.09 -15.57
C VAL A 39 21.91 -13.55 -15.03
N LEU A 40 21.92 -14.58 -14.18
CA LEU A 40 23.16 -15.14 -13.63
C LEU A 40 24.09 -15.68 -14.73
N HIS A 41 23.54 -16.33 -15.76
CA HIS A 41 24.32 -16.84 -16.89
C HIS A 41 24.94 -15.71 -17.71
N CYS A 42 24.18 -14.67 -18.06
CA CYS A 42 24.70 -13.51 -18.81
C CYS A 42 25.93 -12.93 -18.09
N ILE A 43 25.83 -12.78 -16.77
CA ILE A 43 26.90 -12.23 -15.95
C ILE A 43 28.11 -13.16 -15.90
N LYS A 44 27.90 -14.48 -15.69
CA LYS A 44 28.98 -15.47 -15.74
C LYS A 44 29.71 -15.47 -17.08
N SER A 45 29.04 -15.10 -18.16
CA SER A 45 29.61 -14.96 -19.49
C SER A 45 30.18 -13.56 -19.79
N ASN A 46 30.33 -12.67 -18.78
CA ASN A 46 30.72 -11.27 -18.94
C ASN A 46 29.85 -10.48 -19.95
N LYS A 47 28.58 -10.88 -20.11
CA LYS A 47 27.60 -10.17 -20.94
C LYS A 47 26.64 -9.41 -20.03
N ILE A 48 26.63 -8.08 -20.14
CA ILE A 48 25.73 -7.23 -19.35
C ILE A 48 24.38 -7.13 -20.06
N PRO A 49 23.26 -7.61 -19.47
CA PRO A 49 21.95 -7.47 -20.08
C PRO A 49 21.55 -6.00 -20.23
N THR A 50 20.72 -5.67 -21.23
CA THR A 50 20.23 -4.29 -21.37
C THR A 50 19.40 -3.88 -20.15
N PHE A 51 19.38 -2.57 -19.87
CA PHE A 51 18.56 -2.02 -18.80
C PHE A 51 17.07 -2.41 -18.91
N LYS A 52 16.52 -2.47 -20.13
CA LYS A 52 15.14 -2.90 -20.38
C LYS A 52 14.92 -4.37 -19.99
N SER A 53 15.88 -5.24 -20.27
CA SER A 53 15.85 -6.64 -19.85
C SER A 53 15.86 -6.75 -18.32
N LEU A 54 16.75 -6.00 -17.66
CA LEU A 54 16.87 -5.97 -16.20
C LEU A 54 15.60 -5.44 -15.51
N LEU A 55 14.92 -4.45 -16.10
CA LEU A 55 13.62 -3.97 -15.63
C LEU A 55 12.53 -5.05 -15.70
N LYS A 56 12.43 -5.75 -16.83
CA LYS A 56 11.50 -6.88 -16.99
C LYS A 56 11.78 -7.98 -15.97
N CYS A 57 13.06 -8.31 -15.75
CA CYS A 57 13.47 -9.29 -14.76
C CYS A 57 13.04 -8.86 -13.36
N SER A 58 13.31 -7.61 -12.98
CA SER A 58 12.97 -7.08 -11.65
C SER A 58 11.47 -7.10 -11.41
N SER A 59 10.66 -6.76 -12.43
CA SER A 59 9.21 -6.88 -12.35
C SER A 59 8.74 -8.32 -12.13
N ALA A 60 9.29 -9.30 -12.86
CA ALA A 60 8.94 -10.70 -12.67
C ALA A 60 9.37 -11.21 -11.27
N LEU A 61 10.62 -10.93 -10.88
CA LEU A 61 11.18 -11.33 -9.58
C LEU A 61 10.43 -10.70 -8.41
N SER A 62 9.92 -9.47 -8.57
CA SER A 62 9.15 -8.81 -7.52
C SER A 62 7.89 -9.58 -7.18
N LYS A 63 7.18 -10.10 -8.19
CA LYS A 63 5.96 -10.91 -8.01
C LYS A 63 6.26 -12.25 -7.35
N LEU A 64 7.47 -12.79 -7.54
CA LEU A 64 7.95 -14.02 -6.91
C LEU A 64 8.48 -13.79 -5.48
N GLY A 65 8.65 -12.55 -5.05
CA GLY A 65 9.24 -12.23 -3.75
C GLY A 65 10.77 -12.39 -3.69
N ASP A 66 11.48 -12.52 -4.82
CA ASP A 66 12.95 -12.70 -4.82
C ASP A 66 13.69 -11.36 -4.68
N ALA A 67 13.64 -10.79 -3.47
CA ALA A 67 14.32 -9.54 -3.13
C ALA A 67 15.85 -9.63 -3.32
N SER A 68 16.45 -10.81 -3.05
CA SER A 68 17.89 -11.02 -3.14
C SER A 68 18.43 -10.81 -4.56
N THR A 69 17.74 -11.37 -5.56
CA THR A 69 18.12 -11.21 -6.96
C THR A 69 17.87 -9.78 -7.45
N ILE A 70 16.82 -9.11 -6.97
CA ILE A 70 16.55 -7.71 -7.32
C ILE A 70 17.64 -6.78 -6.77
N MET A 71 18.07 -6.95 -5.52
CA MET A 71 19.19 -6.18 -4.95
C MET A 71 20.47 -6.36 -5.77
N TYR A 72 20.70 -7.59 -6.24
CA TYR A 72 21.83 -7.88 -7.11
C TYR A 72 21.71 -7.17 -8.47
N ILE A 73 20.51 -7.18 -9.09
CA ILE A 73 20.23 -6.42 -10.31
C ILE A 73 20.45 -4.91 -10.08
N GLN A 74 20.00 -4.36 -8.95
CA GLN A 74 20.24 -2.95 -8.61
C GLN A 74 21.73 -2.63 -8.57
N ASN A 75 22.57 -3.52 -8.01
CA ASN A 75 24.00 -3.31 -7.99
C ASN A 75 24.61 -3.28 -9.41
N ILE A 76 24.19 -4.20 -10.29
CA ILE A 76 24.61 -4.20 -11.70
C ILE A 76 24.19 -2.89 -12.38
N VAL A 77 22.96 -2.43 -12.14
CA VAL A 77 22.45 -1.18 -12.70
C VAL A 77 23.25 0.03 -12.21
N LYS A 78 23.56 0.11 -10.91
CA LYS A 78 24.38 1.19 -10.35
C LYS A 78 25.79 1.21 -10.94
N GLN A 79 26.40 0.04 -11.14
CA GLN A 79 27.77 -0.06 -11.67
C GLN A 79 27.86 0.23 -13.16
N ASN A 80 26.90 -0.23 -13.96
CA ASN A 80 27.01 -0.25 -15.43
C ASN A 80 26.08 0.76 -16.14
N PHE A 81 25.05 1.27 -15.45
CA PHE A 81 24.03 2.14 -16.01
C PHE A 81 23.82 3.39 -15.14
N LYS A 82 24.92 3.97 -14.62
CA LYS A 82 24.92 5.07 -13.63
C LYS A 82 23.93 6.19 -13.95
N TYR A 83 23.97 6.73 -15.17
CA TYR A 83 23.05 7.81 -15.60
C TYR A 83 21.56 7.42 -15.52
N LEU A 84 21.22 6.20 -15.92
CA LEU A 84 19.84 5.70 -15.85
C LEU A 84 19.45 5.41 -14.39
N SER A 85 20.38 4.93 -13.58
CA SER A 85 20.14 4.67 -12.16
C SER A 85 19.80 5.96 -11.40
N GLU A 86 20.50 7.06 -11.70
CA GLU A 86 20.32 8.35 -11.00
C GLU A 86 19.05 9.08 -11.45
N LYS A 87 18.66 8.96 -12.73
CA LYS A 87 17.49 9.67 -13.25
C LYS A 87 16.19 8.92 -13.13
N GLU A 88 16.22 7.59 -13.19
CA GLU A 88 15.00 6.82 -13.29
C GLU A 88 14.55 6.16 -11.98
N ASN A 89 15.40 6.05 -10.94
CA ASN A 89 15.07 5.48 -9.60
C ASN A 89 14.09 4.28 -9.67
N ASN A 90 14.37 3.39 -10.62
CA ASN A 90 13.33 2.60 -11.26
C ASN A 90 13.24 1.17 -10.73
N LEU A 91 13.96 0.82 -9.66
CA LEU A 91 14.04 -0.56 -9.17
C LEU A 91 13.65 -0.73 -7.71
N GLU A 92 13.71 0.34 -6.93
CA GLU A 92 13.41 0.37 -5.50
C GLU A 92 11.97 -0.08 -5.23
N HIS A 93 11.03 0.26 -6.12
CA HIS A 93 9.66 -0.20 -6.01
C HIS A 93 9.51 -1.72 -6.18
N TYR A 94 10.27 -2.33 -7.10
CA TYR A 94 10.27 -3.78 -7.27
C TYR A 94 10.89 -4.48 -6.06
N LEU A 95 11.94 -3.90 -5.48
CA LEU A 95 12.52 -4.41 -4.24
C LEU A 95 11.52 -4.34 -3.09
N CYS A 96 10.82 -3.21 -2.94
CA CYS A 96 9.79 -3.01 -1.94
C CYS A 96 8.68 -4.06 -2.04
N GLU A 97 8.15 -4.30 -3.25
CA GLU A 97 7.14 -5.33 -3.49
C GLU A 97 7.68 -6.74 -3.17
N ALA A 98 8.92 -7.05 -3.57
CA ALA A 98 9.53 -8.35 -3.34
C ALA A 98 9.73 -8.65 -1.84
N LEU A 99 10.22 -7.65 -1.08
CA LEU A 99 10.40 -7.74 0.37
C LEU A 99 9.07 -8.02 1.05
N PHE A 100 8.01 -7.33 0.62
CA PHE A 100 6.69 -7.53 1.20
C PHE A 100 6.16 -8.94 0.93
N ARG A 101 6.23 -9.41 -0.33
CA ARG A 101 5.75 -10.75 -0.71
C ARG A 101 6.53 -11.89 -0.07
N SER A 102 7.82 -11.68 0.22
CA SER A 102 8.65 -12.66 0.93
C SER A 102 8.43 -12.67 2.44
N GLY A 103 7.50 -11.85 2.96
CA GLY A 103 7.21 -11.76 4.39
C GLY A 103 8.26 -10.97 5.18
N ASN A 104 8.98 -10.06 4.52
CA ASN A 104 9.91 -9.14 5.17
C ASN A 104 9.30 -7.72 5.23
N GLN A 105 8.18 -7.60 5.95
CA GLN A 105 7.34 -6.40 5.94
C GLN A 105 8.08 -5.18 6.51
N ASP A 106 8.82 -5.31 7.61
CA ASP A 106 9.62 -4.22 8.19
C ASP A 106 10.54 -3.57 7.15
N LYS A 107 11.31 -4.39 6.43
CA LYS A 107 12.20 -3.89 5.38
C LYS A 107 11.44 -3.34 4.19
N ALA A 108 10.28 -3.91 3.87
CA ALA A 108 9.43 -3.35 2.82
C ALA A 108 8.93 -1.95 3.20
N LEU A 109 8.52 -1.72 4.45
CA LEU A 109 8.08 -0.41 4.93
C LEU A 109 9.23 0.60 4.97
N GLN A 110 10.41 0.19 5.41
CA GLN A 110 11.62 1.04 5.32
C GLN A 110 11.98 1.37 3.87
N CYS A 111 11.88 0.39 2.96
CA CYS A 111 12.11 0.58 1.54
C CYS A 111 11.07 1.54 0.93
N LEU A 112 9.80 1.41 1.34
CA LEU A 112 8.76 2.34 0.94
C LEU A 112 9.13 3.74 1.43
N ALA A 113 9.39 3.93 2.72
CA ALA A 113 9.77 5.23 3.29
C ALA A 113 10.93 5.89 2.52
N ALA A 114 11.98 5.13 2.19
CA ALA A 114 13.08 5.63 1.39
C ALA A 114 12.66 5.97 -0.05
N LEU A 115 11.79 5.17 -0.66
CA LEU A 115 11.22 5.45 -1.98
C LEU A 115 10.41 6.75 -1.94
N ILE A 116 9.63 6.96 -0.89
CA ILE A 116 8.80 8.16 -0.68
C ILE A 116 9.68 9.42 -0.67
N GLU A 117 10.78 9.39 0.08
CA GLU A 117 11.64 10.55 0.29
C GLU A 117 12.53 10.87 -0.91
N ASN A 118 12.93 9.85 -1.68
CA ASN A 118 13.99 9.98 -2.68
C ASN A 118 13.50 9.80 -4.14
N CYS A 119 12.27 9.36 -4.38
CA CYS A 119 11.80 9.07 -5.73
C CYS A 119 11.06 10.25 -6.35
N ASN A 120 11.60 10.75 -7.46
CA ASN A 120 10.95 11.79 -8.28
C ASN A 120 9.76 11.23 -9.11
N ASN A 121 9.63 9.90 -9.21
CA ASN A 121 8.59 9.25 -9.99
C ASN A 121 7.35 8.95 -9.14
N VAL A 122 6.54 9.98 -8.91
CA VAL A 122 5.32 9.94 -8.09
C VAL A 122 4.39 8.80 -8.52
N LYS A 123 4.29 8.52 -9.83
CA LYS A 123 3.46 7.42 -10.35
C LYS A 123 3.88 6.07 -9.80
N ARG A 124 5.19 5.79 -9.73
CA ARG A 124 5.71 4.52 -9.21
C ARG A 124 5.52 4.39 -7.72
N VAL A 125 5.81 5.45 -6.96
CA VAL A 125 5.56 5.46 -5.51
C VAL A 125 4.11 5.14 -5.20
N LYS A 126 3.20 5.76 -5.95
CA LYS A 126 1.75 5.51 -5.87
C LYS A 126 1.37 4.07 -6.21
N GLU A 127 1.89 3.51 -7.30
CA GLU A 127 1.62 2.11 -7.66
C GLU A 127 2.08 1.13 -6.56
N THR A 128 3.27 1.33 -6.00
CA THR A 128 3.80 0.51 -4.89
C THR A 128 2.98 0.66 -3.62
N THR A 129 2.63 1.90 -3.30
CA THR A 129 1.77 2.23 -2.16
C THR A 129 0.43 1.51 -2.27
N CYS A 130 -0.25 1.63 -3.40
CA CYS A 130 -1.52 0.95 -3.67
C CYS A 130 -1.39 -0.57 -3.59
N PHE A 131 -0.27 -1.14 -4.05
CA PHE A 131 0.00 -2.56 -3.90
C PHE A 131 0.08 -2.97 -2.42
N LEU A 132 0.90 -2.29 -1.62
CA LEU A 132 1.10 -2.62 -0.20
C LEU A 132 -0.19 -2.49 0.60
N ILE A 133 -0.96 -1.43 0.32
CA ILE A 133 -2.29 -1.22 0.88
C ILE A 133 -3.22 -2.41 0.60
N ARG A 134 -3.31 -2.89 -0.65
CA ARG A 134 -4.16 -4.03 -1.00
C ARG A 134 -3.77 -5.31 -0.26
N MET A 135 -2.50 -5.40 0.11
CA MET A 135 -1.95 -6.52 0.85
C MET A 135 -2.00 -6.34 2.38
N MET A 136 -2.34 -5.15 2.90
CA MET A 136 -2.45 -4.85 4.33
C MET A 136 -3.22 -5.89 5.14
N PRO A 137 -4.36 -6.42 4.68
CA PRO A 137 -5.12 -7.35 5.51
C PRO A 137 -4.46 -8.72 5.72
N GLN A 138 -3.31 -8.96 5.09
CA GLN A 138 -2.56 -10.21 5.15
C GLN A 138 -1.34 -10.10 6.07
N VAL A 139 -1.10 -8.93 6.69
CA VAL A 139 0.05 -8.70 7.58
C VAL A 139 -0.41 -8.42 9.01
N SER A 140 0.50 -8.51 9.98
CA SER A 140 0.17 -8.26 11.38
C SER A 140 -0.29 -6.82 11.61
N GLU A 141 -1.12 -6.62 12.64
CA GLU A 141 -1.69 -5.31 13.01
C GLU A 141 -0.62 -4.22 13.17
N ASP A 142 0.52 -4.54 13.80
CA ASP A 142 1.64 -3.60 13.94
C ASP A 142 2.13 -3.07 12.57
N HIS A 143 2.25 -3.93 11.56
CA HIS A 143 2.68 -3.51 10.22
C HIS A 143 1.59 -2.71 9.50
N GLN A 144 0.31 -3.05 9.73
CA GLN A 144 -0.80 -2.28 9.18
C GLN A 144 -0.79 -0.86 9.73
N ARG A 145 -0.57 -0.72 11.04
CA ARG A 145 -0.44 0.56 11.73
C ARG A 145 0.74 1.37 11.20
N GLN A 146 1.93 0.78 11.14
CA GLN A 146 3.13 1.47 10.63
C GLN A 146 2.95 1.96 9.20
N LEU A 147 2.35 1.14 8.32
CA LEU A 147 2.06 1.56 6.95
C LEU A 147 1.04 2.70 6.93
N ALA A 148 -0.02 2.64 7.72
CA ALA A 148 -1.00 3.71 7.83
C ALA A 148 -0.34 5.02 8.29
N GLU A 149 0.49 4.98 9.34
CA GLU A 149 1.23 6.15 9.83
C GLU A 149 2.12 6.75 8.74
N LEU A 150 2.90 5.92 8.04
CA LEU A 150 3.80 6.34 6.96
C LEU A 150 3.05 7.07 5.83
N LEU A 151 1.94 6.49 5.37
CA LEU A 151 1.16 7.03 4.25
C LEU A 151 0.53 8.38 4.57
N LEU A 152 0.22 8.59 5.85
CA LEU A 152 -0.55 9.73 6.30
C LEU A 152 0.32 10.90 6.72
N GLU A 153 1.52 10.62 7.20
CA GLU A 153 2.51 11.65 7.47
C GLU A 153 3.15 12.18 6.18
N LYS A 154 3.44 11.29 5.21
CA LYS A 154 4.33 11.63 4.09
C LYS A 154 3.65 11.90 2.74
N TYR A 155 2.37 11.51 2.54
CA TYR A 155 1.65 11.78 1.28
C TYR A 155 0.20 12.23 1.48
N PRO A 156 -0.02 13.47 1.95
CA PRO A 156 -1.35 14.06 1.95
C PRO A 156 -1.96 14.13 0.54
N GLU A 157 -1.21 14.39 -0.53
CA GLU A 157 -1.80 14.54 -1.88
C GLU A 157 -2.39 13.25 -2.49
N LEU A 158 -2.12 12.07 -1.93
CA LEU A 158 -2.78 10.80 -2.31
C LEU A 158 -4.21 10.69 -1.72
N LEU A 159 -4.71 11.74 -1.06
CA LEU A 159 -6.01 11.88 -0.40
C LEU A 159 -7.22 11.31 -1.16
N ARG A 160 -7.31 11.44 -2.50
CA ARG A 160 -8.47 10.91 -3.25
C ARG A 160 -8.48 9.39 -3.38
N GLU A 161 -7.32 8.79 -3.62
CA GLU A 161 -7.19 7.33 -3.68
C GLU A 161 -7.15 6.73 -2.28
N ARG A 162 -6.73 7.53 -1.29
CA ARG A 162 -6.84 7.22 0.12
C ARG A 162 -8.29 7.05 0.57
N GLU A 163 -9.26 7.82 0.07
CA GLU A 163 -10.67 7.61 0.45
C GLU A 163 -11.18 6.25 0.00
N GLU A 164 -10.87 5.84 -1.24
CA GLU A 164 -11.24 4.51 -1.74
C GLU A 164 -10.54 3.39 -0.97
N VAL A 165 -9.25 3.55 -0.70
CA VAL A 165 -8.46 2.61 0.10
C VAL A 165 -8.99 2.49 1.51
N VAL A 166 -9.16 3.60 2.21
CA VAL A 166 -9.62 3.60 3.59
C VAL A 166 -11.03 3.03 3.64
N THR A 167 -11.90 3.38 2.69
CA THR A 167 -13.23 2.77 2.57
C THR A 167 -13.13 1.25 2.40
N ASN A 168 -12.20 0.75 1.58
CA ASN A 168 -11.98 -0.69 1.42
C ASN A 168 -11.46 -1.36 2.72
N ILE A 169 -10.54 -0.70 3.45
CA ILE A 169 -10.05 -1.21 4.74
C ILE A 169 -11.20 -1.22 5.75
N VAL A 170 -12.00 -0.15 5.83
CA VAL A 170 -13.17 -0.06 6.72
C VAL A 170 -14.18 -1.16 6.40
N ASN A 171 -14.54 -1.35 5.13
CA ASN A 171 -15.46 -2.39 4.71
C ASN A 171 -14.95 -3.78 5.08
N LYS A 172 -13.65 -4.03 4.89
CA LYS A 172 -13.04 -5.30 5.23
C LYS A 172 -12.99 -5.53 6.74
N ALA A 173 -12.47 -4.58 7.51
CA ALA A 173 -12.43 -4.65 8.96
C ALA A 173 -13.83 -4.85 9.55
N SER A 174 -14.82 -4.11 9.04
CA SER A 174 -16.24 -4.28 9.42
C SER A 174 -16.74 -5.70 9.10
N SER A 175 -16.48 -6.23 7.91
CA SER A 175 -16.89 -7.60 7.52
C SER A 175 -16.23 -8.70 8.36
N GLN A 176 -15.02 -8.44 8.87
CA GLN A 176 -14.26 -9.35 9.71
C GLN A 176 -14.51 -9.14 11.21
N SER A 177 -15.37 -8.18 11.55
CA SER A 177 -15.62 -7.75 12.92
C SER A 177 -14.39 -7.25 13.69
N ASP A 178 -13.42 -6.69 12.97
CA ASP A 178 -12.15 -6.23 13.52
C ASP A 178 -12.27 -4.79 14.07
N HIS A 179 -12.63 -4.71 15.34
CA HIS A 179 -12.85 -3.45 16.03
C HIS A 179 -11.56 -2.69 16.35
N GLU A 180 -10.43 -3.39 16.50
CA GLU A 180 -9.16 -2.80 16.85
C GLU A 180 -8.61 -1.99 15.68
N ILE A 181 -8.65 -2.56 14.47
CA ILE A 181 -8.30 -1.84 13.24
C ILE A 181 -9.18 -0.60 13.06
N LEU A 182 -10.49 -0.71 13.28
CA LEU A 182 -11.41 0.43 13.14
C LEU A 182 -11.13 1.54 14.16
N GLN A 183 -10.80 1.20 15.41
CA GLN A 183 -10.40 2.18 16.42
C GLN A 183 -9.09 2.90 16.03
N GLN A 184 -8.08 2.14 15.62
CA GLN A 184 -6.80 2.71 15.19
C GLN A 184 -6.98 3.62 13.96
N LEU A 185 -7.81 3.20 12.99
CA LEU A 185 -8.15 4.03 11.83
C LEU A 185 -8.81 5.34 12.23
N ILE A 186 -9.66 5.38 13.26
CA ILE A 186 -10.26 6.62 13.77
C ILE A 186 -9.18 7.59 14.27
N GLU A 187 -8.25 7.13 15.13
CA GLU A 187 -7.16 7.96 15.66
C GLU A 187 -6.34 8.61 14.54
N VAL A 188 -6.11 7.80 13.52
CA VAL A 188 -5.32 8.12 12.35
C VAL A 188 -6.07 9.10 11.42
N LEU A 189 -7.37 8.86 11.16
CA LEU A 189 -8.22 9.73 10.36
C LEU A 189 -8.55 11.06 11.03
N LEU A 190 -8.48 11.13 12.36
CA LEU A 190 -8.63 12.40 13.07
C LEU A 190 -7.48 13.38 12.80
N LYS A 191 -6.26 12.85 12.64
CA LYS A 191 -5.08 13.67 12.36
C LYS A 191 -5.00 14.08 10.90
N TYR A 192 -5.40 13.17 10.02
CA TYR A 192 -5.05 13.30 8.60
C TYR A 192 -6.26 13.22 7.66
N GLY A 193 -7.39 12.63 8.07
CA GLY A 193 -8.49 12.19 7.19
C GLY A 193 -9.54 13.23 6.86
N SER A 194 -10.35 12.94 5.84
CA SER A 194 -11.57 13.69 5.54
C SER A 194 -12.68 13.37 6.56
N LYS A 195 -13.58 14.33 6.78
CA LYS A 195 -14.72 14.16 7.70
C LYS A 195 -15.64 13.02 7.22
N GLU A 196 -15.76 12.84 5.91
CA GLU A 196 -16.55 11.81 5.25
C GLU A 196 -16.00 10.41 5.57
N THR A 197 -14.70 10.21 5.39
CA THR A 197 -14.06 8.91 5.66
C THR A 197 -14.08 8.58 7.15
N LEU A 198 -13.89 9.60 8.00
CA LEU A 198 -14.00 9.47 9.45
C LEU A 198 -15.44 9.10 9.87
N SER A 199 -16.44 9.75 9.28
CA SER A 199 -17.86 9.42 9.49
C SER A 199 -18.18 7.98 9.10
N LEU A 200 -17.68 7.52 7.95
CA LEU A 200 -17.85 6.14 7.48
C LEU A 200 -17.21 5.13 8.46
N THR A 201 -16.00 5.40 8.92
CA THR A 201 -15.27 4.54 9.86
C THR A 201 -15.97 4.45 11.21
N ILE A 202 -16.42 5.59 11.75
CA ILE A 202 -17.15 5.65 13.01
C ILE A 202 -18.49 4.92 12.89
N SER A 203 -19.19 5.07 11.77
CA SER A 203 -20.46 4.37 11.51
C SER A 203 -20.26 2.85 11.46
N ALA A 204 -19.19 2.37 10.83
CA ALA A 204 -18.84 0.96 10.79
C ALA A 204 -18.51 0.40 12.19
N LEU A 205 -17.74 1.13 13.00
CA LEU A 205 -17.41 0.73 14.36
C LEU A 205 -18.63 0.75 15.28
N LEU A 206 -19.51 1.75 15.12
CA LEU A 206 -20.76 1.85 15.88
C LEU A 206 -21.66 0.66 15.57
N LYS A 207 -21.83 0.32 14.29
CA LYS A 207 -22.59 -0.86 13.86
C LYS A 207 -22.06 -2.12 14.53
N LEU A 208 -20.75 -2.29 14.57
CA LEU A 208 -20.11 -3.43 15.21
C LEU A 208 -20.37 -3.50 16.73
N TYR A 209 -20.31 -2.37 17.45
CA TYR A 209 -20.69 -2.33 18.86
C TYR A 209 -22.16 -2.63 19.08
N CYS A 210 -23.04 -2.23 18.15
CA CYS A 210 -24.47 -2.47 18.24
C CYS A 210 -24.88 -3.91 17.91
N GLU A 211 -24.33 -4.48 16.85
CA GLU A 211 -24.82 -5.75 16.29
C GLU A 211 -23.99 -6.95 16.72
N CYS A 212 -22.66 -6.81 16.81
CA CYS A 212 -21.76 -7.94 17.04
C CYS A 212 -21.33 -8.07 18.50
N LEU A 213 -20.94 -6.93 19.11
CA LEU A 213 -20.40 -6.93 20.47
C LEU A 213 -21.45 -6.60 21.54
N GLU A 214 -22.62 -6.11 21.13
CA GLU A 214 -23.73 -5.64 22.00
C GLU A 214 -23.27 -4.71 23.15
N ASN A 215 -22.23 -3.91 22.90
CA ASN A 215 -21.58 -3.10 23.92
C ASN A 215 -22.16 -1.68 23.96
N ALA A 216 -23.24 -1.51 24.72
CA ALA A 216 -23.95 -0.23 24.85
C ALA A 216 -23.07 0.91 25.39
N THR A 217 -22.13 0.60 26.29
CA THR A 217 -21.23 1.60 26.87
C THR A 217 -20.31 2.17 25.81
N LYS A 218 -19.58 1.32 25.07
CA LYS A 218 -18.69 1.77 24.00
C LYS A 218 -19.45 2.43 22.85
N ALA A 219 -20.63 1.93 22.50
CA ALA A 219 -21.48 2.57 21.49
C ALA A 219 -21.89 3.99 21.91
N LYS A 220 -22.25 4.18 23.18
CA LYS A 220 -22.61 5.49 23.73
C LYS A 220 -21.43 6.45 23.76
N GLU A 221 -20.24 5.98 24.16
CA GLU A 221 -19.00 6.75 24.11
C GLU A 221 -18.71 7.22 22.68
N LEU A 222 -18.84 6.31 21.71
CA LEU A 222 -18.58 6.62 20.30
C LEU A 222 -19.59 7.64 19.71
N VAL A 223 -20.87 7.55 20.08
CA VAL A 223 -21.89 8.54 19.68
C VAL A 223 -21.65 9.90 20.31
N SER A 224 -21.30 9.94 21.60
CA SER A 224 -20.87 11.17 22.28
C SER A 224 -19.65 11.79 21.60
N TYR A 225 -18.66 10.96 21.28
CA TYR A 225 -17.45 11.37 20.59
C TYR A 225 -17.75 11.99 19.22
N ALA A 226 -18.57 11.33 18.40
CA ALA A 226 -19.00 11.85 17.10
C ALA A 226 -19.71 13.20 17.24
N LYS A 227 -20.56 13.35 18.27
CA LYS A 227 -21.27 14.60 18.57
C LYS A 227 -20.32 15.73 18.95
N GLU A 228 -19.35 15.48 19.83
CA GLU A 228 -18.38 16.49 20.28
C GLU A 228 -17.49 17.00 19.14
N ARG A 229 -17.24 16.16 18.14
CA ARG A 229 -16.40 16.47 16.97
C ARG A 229 -17.19 16.93 15.75
N GLU A 230 -18.51 17.12 15.87
CA GLU A 230 -19.41 17.48 14.77
C GLU A 230 -19.30 16.51 13.57
N ILE A 231 -19.13 15.22 13.85
CA ILE A 231 -19.07 14.18 12.84
C ILE A 231 -20.49 13.67 12.59
N TYR A 232 -20.89 13.68 11.33
CA TYR A 232 -22.21 13.16 10.93
C TYR A 232 -22.25 11.63 11.07
N LEU A 233 -23.34 11.10 11.61
CA LEU A 233 -23.63 9.66 11.63
C LEU A 233 -24.78 9.39 10.68
N SER A 234 -24.74 8.27 9.96
CA SER A 234 -25.84 7.86 9.10
C SER A 234 -27.11 7.60 9.93
N ALA A 235 -28.29 7.79 9.32
CA ALA A 235 -29.55 7.49 9.98
C ALA A 235 -29.64 6.02 10.41
N GLU A 236 -29.13 5.10 9.58
CA GLU A 236 -29.04 3.66 9.86
C GLU A 236 -28.25 3.40 11.15
N SER A 237 -27.07 4.02 11.30
CA SER A 237 -26.23 3.80 12.49
C SER A 237 -26.84 4.40 13.75
N VAL A 238 -27.57 5.51 13.64
CA VAL A 238 -28.33 6.07 14.78
C VAL A 238 -29.47 5.15 15.17
N GLU A 239 -30.20 4.60 14.20
CA GLU A 239 -31.29 3.65 14.45
C GLU A 239 -30.77 2.36 15.13
N GLN A 240 -29.68 1.79 14.63
CA GLN A 240 -29.00 0.64 15.25
C GLN A 240 -28.64 0.91 16.71
N PHE A 241 -28.11 2.10 17.00
CA PHE A 241 -27.78 2.50 18.35
C PHE A 241 -29.03 2.63 19.25
N LEU A 242 -30.10 3.25 18.76
CA LEU A 242 -31.36 3.36 19.50
C LEU A 242 -31.94 1.97 19.81
N ASN A 243 -31.93 1.06 18.84
CA ASN A 243 -32.38 -0.33 19.03
C ASN A 243 -31.58 -1.05 20.13
N LEU A 244 -30.26 -0.87 20.15
CA LEU A 244 -29.40 -1.40 21.22
C LEU A 244 -29.77 -0.83 22.60
N LEU A 245 -30.07 0.47 22.70
CA LEU A 245 -30.46 1.11 23.96
C LEU A 245 -31.81 0.59 24.47
N VAL A 246 -32.79 0.39 23.58
CA VAL A 246 -34.09 -0.21 23.91
C VAL A 246 -33.90 -1.63 24.43
N LYS A 247 -33.10 -2.45 23.71
CA LYS A 247 -32.79 -3.83 24.11
C LYS A 247 -32.17 -3.90 25.51
N ASN A 248 -31.29 -2.96 25.83
CA ASN A 248 -30.62 -2.86 27.13
C ASN A 248 -31.41 -2.11 28.21
N LYS A 249 -32.68 -1.75 27.96
CA LYS A 249 -33.56 -1.01 28.89
C LYS A 249 -32.98 0.32 29.37
N GLN A 250 -32.12 0.96 28.58
CA GLN A 250 -31.50 2.25 28.91
C GLN A 250 -32.36 3.44 28.44
N ASN A 251 -33.59 3.54 28.95
CA ASN A 251 -34.62 4.45 28.46
C ASN A 251 -34.36 5.95 28.69
N SER A 252 -33.43 6.33 29.57
CA SER A 252 -33.18 7.74 29.92
C SER A 252 -32.48 8.54 28.82
N SER A 253 -31.88 7.90 27.81
CA SER A 253 -31.15 8.56 26.72
C SER A 253 -31.91 8.63 25.38
N LEU A 254 -33.04 7.93 25.24
CA LEU A 254 -33.76 7.76 23.97
C LEU A 254 -34.52 9.01 23.52
N SER A 255 -35.25 9.65 24.43
CA SER A 255 -36.13 10.79 24.10
C SER A 255 -35.37 12.02 23.61
N ALA A 256 -34.18 12.29 24.17
CA ALA A 256 -33.34 13.42 23.76
C ALA A 256 -32.67 13.21 22.38
N LEU A 257 -32.39 11.95 22.00
CA LEU A 257 -31.77 11.60 20.72
C LEU A 257 -32.79 11.58 19.58
N MET A 258 -33.99 11.03 19.80
CA MET A 258 -35.04 10.96 18.77
C MET A 258 -35.48 12.35 18.28
N ILE A 259 -35.60 13.33 19.20
CA ILE A 259 -35.95 14.72 18.85
C ILE A 259 -34.88 15.38 17.97
N LYS A 260 -33.59 15.09 18.21
CA LYS A 260 -32.48 15.76 17.52
C LYS A 260 -32.23 15.21 16.11
N TYR A 261 -32.43 13.91 15.90
CA TYR A 261 -32.20 13.27 14.60
C TYR A 261 -33.46 13.19 13.72
N GLY A 262 -34.58 13.75 14.16
CA GLY A 262 -35.81 13.82 13.35
C GLY A 262 -36.47 12.45 13.12
N LEU A 263 -36.14 11.46 13.94
CA LEU A 263 -36.74 10.13 13.90
C LEU A 263 -38.04 10.20 14.71
N LYS A 264 -39.18 10.31 14.00
CA LYS A 264 -40.53 10.23 14.57
C LYS A 264 -41.01 8.79 14.58
#